data_AF-F9RIB0-F1
#
_entry.id   AF-F9RIB0-F1
#
_cell.length_a   1.000
_cell.length_b   1.000
_cell.length_c   1.000
_cell.angle_alpha   90.00
_cell.angle_beta   90.00
_cell.angle_gamma   90.00
#
_symmetry.space_group_name_H-M   'P 1'
#
loop_
_entity.id
_entity.type
_entity.pdbx_description
1 polymer ?
#
loop_
_entity_poly.entity_id
_entity_poly.type
_entity_poly.pdbx_seq_one_letter_code
_entity_poly.pdbx_strand_id
1 'polypeptide(L)'
;MDWTLVSGVVGGLGLGTLINSLYTSYSSQKSVRVQRLYGEKRDAYIGLLNALHVAAISPSNESSKNYALWQTKCSLFGSKDVIEAAQMIVETNDNRKRRDSAFDSLLNAMRKDLNDL
;
A
#
# COMPACT_ATOMS: atom_id res chain seq x y z
N MET A 1 -20.78 -55.67 -1.02
CA MET A 1 -20.83 -54.20 -0.94
C MET A 1 -19.51 -53.75 -0.36
N ASP A 2 -18.77 -52.98 -1.15
CA ASP A 2 -17.37 -52.64 -0.88
C ASP A 2 -17.27 -51.60 0.24
N TRP A 3 -17.06 -52.07 1.48
CA TRP A 3 -16.94 -51.24 2.69
C TRP A 3 -15.68 -50.35 2.69
N THR A 4 -14.77 -50.55 1.74
CA THR A 4 -13.54 -49.75 1.62
C THR A 4 -13.77 -48.39 0.96
N LEU A 5 -14.79 -48.27 0.09
CA LEU A 5 -15.19 -47.00 -0.51
C LEU A 5 -15.89 -46.08 0.48
N VAL A 6 -16.65 -46.63 1.44
CA VAL A 6 -17.39 -45.83 2.43
C VAL A 6 -16.49 -45.34 3.57
N SER A 7 -15.47 -46.11 3.97
CA SER A 7 -14.51 -45.69 5.01
C SER A 7 -13.54 -44.62 4.51
N GLY A 8 -13.12 -44.67 3.25
CA GLY A 8 -12.32 -43.61 2.62
C GLY A 8 -13.09 -42.30 2.41
N VAL A 9 -14.39 -42.39 2.14
CA VAL A 9 -15.26 -41.22 1.88
C VAL A 9 -15.69 -40.50 3.16
N VAL A 10 -15.81 -41.19 4.30
CA VAL A 10 -16.28 -40.57 5.56
C VAL A 10 -15.12 -40.12 6.47
N GLY A 11 -13.98 -40.81 6.47
CA GLY A 11 -12.84 -40.45 7.34
C GLY A 11 -11.88 -39.41 6.76
N GLY A 12 -11.59 -39.48 5.46
CA GLY A 12 -10.56 -38.65 4.81
C GLY A 12 -11.08 -37.36 4.18
N LEU A 13 -12.32 -37.35 3.68
CA LEU A 13 -12.88 -36.19 2.96
C LEU A 13 -13.49 -35.14 3.90
N GLY A 14 -14.02 -35.51 5.07
CA GLY A 14 -14.70 -34.55 5.97
C GLY A 14 -13.75 -33.68 6.79
N LEU A 15 -12.74 -34.28 7.44
CA LEU A 15 -11.80 -33.52 8.28
C LEU A 15 -10.74 -32.80 7.45
N GLY A 16 -10.26 -33.42 6.36
CA GLY A 16 -9.30 -32.81 5.44
C GLY A 16 -9.86 -31.56 4.74
N THR A 17 -11.14 -31.57 4.36
CA THR A 17 -11.79 -30.39 3.75
C THR A 17 -12.09 -29.30 4.77
N LEU A 18 -12.43 -29.62 6.01
CA LEU A 18 -12.62 -28.61 7.07
C LEU A 18 -11.30 -27.90 7.42
N ILE A 19 -10.20 -28.64 7.57
CA ILE A 19 -8.87 -28.06 7.82
C ILE A 19 -8.43 -27.20 6.63
N ASN A 20 -8.58 -27.70 5.39
CA ASN A 20 -8.26 -26.91 4.20
C ASN A 20 -9.16 -25.67 4.07
N SER A 21 -10.44 -25.75 4.44
CA SER A 21 -11.37 -24.60 4.39
C SER A 21 -11.01 -23.53 5.42
N LEU A 22 -10.58 -23.92 6.62
CA LEU A 22 -10.08 -22.99 7.62
C LEU A 22 -8.77 -22.33 7.17
N TYR A 23 -7.84 -23.12 6.60
CA TYR A 23 -6.58 -22.62 6.08
C TYR A 23 -6.78 -21.67 4.90
N THR A 24 -7.62 -22.03 3.92
CA THR A 24 -7.93 -21.17 2.77
C THR A 24 -8.72 -19.93 3.17
N SER A 25 -9.63 -20.02 4.14
CA SER A 25 -10.34 -18.85 4.67
C SER A 25 -9.41 -17.88 5.41
N TYR A 26 -8.46 -18.40 6.19
CA TYR A 26 -7.46 -17.58 6.86
C TYR A 26 -6.49 -16.94 5.86
N SER A 27 -6.00 -17.72 4.89
CA SER A 27 -5.11 -17.24 3.83
C SER A 27 -5.79 -16.23 2.90
N SER A 28 -7.08 -16.42 2.57
CA SER A 28 -7.84 -15.49 1.74
C SER A 28 -8.13 -14.18 2.47
N GLN A 29 -8.41 -14.23 3.77
CA GLN A 29 -8.55 -13.01 4.58
C GLN A 29 -7.22 -12.23 4.66
N LYS A 30 -6.09 -12.92 4.80
CA LYS A 30 -4.77 -12.28 4.78
C LYS A 30 -4.49 -11.64 3.41
N SER A 31 -4.73 -12.36 2.31
CA SER A 31 -4.51 -11.84 0.96
C SER A 31 -5.40 -10.64 0.63
N VAL A 32 -6.66 -10.64 1.08
CA VAL A 32 -7.58 -9.50 0.93
C VAL A 32 -7.09 -8.28 1.70
N ARG A 33 -6.59 -8.44 2.93
CA ARG A 33 -6.02 -7.33 3.70
C ARG A 33 -4.79 -6.73 3.05
N VAL A 34 -3.88 -7.57 2.56
CA VAL A 34 -2.66 -7.14 1.84
C VAL A 34 -3.02 -6.41 0.56
N GLN A 35 -3.94 -6.95 -0.25
CA GLN A 35 -4.41 -6.30 -1.48
C GLN A 35 -5.07 -4.95 -1.19
N ARG A 36 -5.88 -4.86 -0.12
CA ARG A 36 -6.48 -3.60 0.29
C ARG A 36 -5.43 -2.58 0.69
N LEU A 37 -4.48 -2.97 1.53
CA LEU A 37 -3.40 -2.08 1.97
C LEU A 37 -2.53 -1.61 0.79
N TYR A 38 -2.21 -2.50 -0.15
CA TYR A 38 -1.53 -2.13 -1.40
C TYR A 38 -2.32 -1.07 -2.16
N GLY A 39 -3.64 -1.26 -2.31
CA GLY A 39 -4.53 -0.30 -2.95
C GLY A 39 -4.49 1.07 -2.29
N GLU A 40 -4.69 1.13 -0.96
CA GLU A 40 -4.69 2.38 -0.20
C GLU A 40 -3.32 3.10 -0.29
N LYS A 41 -2.21 2.36 -0.16
CA LYS A 41 -0.85 2.91 -0.34
C LYS A 41 -0.66 3.50 -1.73
N ARG A 42 -0.94 2.71 -2.76
CA ARG A 42 -0.77 3.11 -4.17
C ARG A 42 -1.58 4.36 -4.48
N ASP A 43 -2.84 4.40 -4.04
CA ASP A 43 -3.74 5.51 -4.32
C ASP A 43 -3.31 6.78 -3.58
N ALA A 44 -2.82 6.66 -2.34
CA ALA A 44 -2.21 7.77 -1.60
C ALA A 44 -0.97 8.32 -2.32
N TYR A 45 -0.09 7.44 -2.80
CA TYR A 45 1.17 7.81 -3.44
C TYR A 45 0.95 8.50 -4.79
N ILE A 46 0.09 7.93 -5.64
CA ILE A 46 -0.27 8.56 -6.92
C ILE A 46 -0.93 9.91 -6.68
N GLY A 47 -1.83 10.00 -5.68
CA GLY A 47 -2.47 11.26 -5.31
C GLY A 47 -1.47 12.33 -4.86
N LEU A 48 -0.48 11.97 -4.04
CA LEU A 48 0.58 12.88 -3.60
C LEU A 48 1.43 13.37 -4.78
N LEU A 49 1.84 12.47 -5.67
CA LEU A 49 2.63 12.82 -6.87
C LEU A 49 1.85 13.75 -7.80
N ASN A 50 0.56 13.50 -8.00
CA ASN A 50 -0.31 14.39 -8.77
C ASN A 50 -0.44 15.76 -8.10
N ALA A 51 -0.64 15.81 -6.79
CA ALA A 51 -0.73 17.07 -6.05
C ALA A 51 0.58 17.88 -6.12
N LEU A 52 1.73 17.21 -6.06
CA LEU A 52 3.04 17.82 -6.27
C LEU A 52 3.17 18.43 -7.67
N HIS A 53 2.73 17.70 -8.70
CA HIS A 53 2.73 18.20 -10.07
C HIS A 53 1.84 19.44 -10.20
N VAL A 54 0.60 19.38 -9.71
CA VAL A 54 -0.35 20.49 -9.74
C VAL A 54 0.20 21.71 -9.02
N ALA A 55 0.76 21.54 -7.83
CA ALA A 55 1.38 22.65 -7.08
C ALA A 55 2.57 23.28 -7.82
N ALA A 56 3.31 22.50 -8.63
CA ALA A 56 4.42 22.99 -9.42
C ALA A 56 3.99 23.78 -10.66
N ILE A 57 2.90 23.38 -11.33
CA ILE A 57 2.43 24.04 -12.56
C ILE A 57 1.39 25.14 -12.30
N SER A 58 0.68 25.08 -11.18
CA SER A 58 -0.38 26.02 -10.79
C SER A 58 -0.32 26.29 -9.27
N PRO A 59 0.66 27.09 -8.82
CA PRO A 59 0.83 27.38 -7.40
C PRO A 59 -0.32 28.22 -6.86
N SER A 60 -1.02 27.69 -5.85
CA SER A 60 -2.13 28.37 -5.19
C SER A 60 -2.31 27.84 -3.76
N ASN A 61 -3.12 28.55 -2.95
CA ASN A 61 -3.51 28.06 -1.62
C ASN A 61 -4.29 26.74 -1.73
N GLU A 62 -5.12 26.59 -2.77
CA GLU A 62 -5.86 25.36 -3.04
C GLU A 62 -4.91 24.20 -3.35
N SER A 63 -3.94 24.41 -4.25
CA SER A 63 -2.93 23.41 -4.59
C SER A 63 -2.09 23.00 -3.37
N SER A 64 -1.78 23.95 -2.49
CA SER A 64 -1.04 23.70 -1.24
C SER A 64 -1.86 22.85 -0.26
N LYS A 65 -3.15 23.16 -0.08
CA LYS A 65 -4.06 22.37 0.75
C LYS A 65 -4.30 20.97 0.18
N ASN A 66 -4.42 20.86 -1.14
CA ASN A 66 -4.54 19.57 -1.82
C ASN A 66 -3.30 18.71 -1.59
N TYR A 67 -2.10 19.29 -1.69
CA TYR A 67 -0.86 18.59 -1.34
C TYR A 67 -0.86 18.10 0.12
N ALA A 68 -1.22 18.97 1.08
CA ALA A 68 -1.28 18.61 2.49
C ALA A 68 -2.27 17.47 2.78
N LEU A 69 -3.41 17.43 2.08
CA LEU A 69 -4.38 16.33 2.16
C LEU A 69 -3.74 15.00 1.74
N TRP A 70 -3.05 14.96 0.61
CA TRP A 70 -2.41 13.74 0.12
C TRP A 70 -1.19 13.34 0.95
N GLN A 71 -0.46 14.30 1.50
CA GLN A 71 0.61 14.05 2.46
C GLN A 71 0.04 13.36 3.72
N THR A 72 -1.08 13.85 4.22
CA THR A 72 -1.78 13.25 5.37
C THR A 72 -2.25 11.82 5.07
N LYS A 73 -2.74 11.55 3.86
CA LYS A 73 -3.09 10.19 3.43
C LYS A 73 -1.86 9.27 3.38
N CYS A 74 -0.72 9.76 2.93
CA CYS A 74 0.54 9.01 3.00
C CYS A 74 0.93 8.71 4.46
N SER A 75 0.66 9.61 5.40
CA SER A 75 0.87 9.36 6.83
C SER A 75 -0.04 8.29 7.44
N LEU A 76 -1.19 8.01 6.81
CA LEU A 76 -2.11 6.95 7.27
C LEU A 76 -1.71 5.56 6.78
N PHE A 77 -1.22 5.46 5.55
CA PHE A 77 -1.03 4.17 4.88
C PHE A 77 0.43 3.83 4.60
N GLY A 78 1.28 4.85 4.48
CA GLY A 78 2.65 4.67 4.05
C GLY A 78 3.64 4.40 5.18
N SER A 79 4.81 3.89 4.79
CA SER A 79 5.92 3.71 5.73
C SER A 79 6.47 5.05 6.22
N LYS A 80 7.19 4.97 7.35
CA LYS A 80 7.95 6.09 7.90
C LYS A 80 8.90 6.72 6.86
N ASP A 81 9.58 5.89 6.06
CA ASP A 81 10.48 6.35 4.99
C ASP A 81 9.74 7.25 3.98
N VAL A 82 8.50 6.91 3.60
CA VAL A 82 7.69 7.72 2.68
C VAL A 82 7.26 9.04 3.33
N ILE A 83 6.86 9.00 4.60
CA ILE A 83 6.42 10.18 5.34
C ILE A 83 7.57 11.20 5.45
N GLU A 84 8.75 10.73 5.85
CA GLU A 84 9.95 11.56 5.98
C GLU A 84 10.38 12.13 4.62
N ALA A 85 10.38 11.30 3.57
CA ALA A 85 10.72 11.76 2.23
C ALA A 85 9.72 12.79 1.68
N ALA A 86 8.42 12.64 1.97
CA ALA A 86 7.41 13.62 1.56
C ALA A 86 7.65 14.96 2.27
N GLN A 87 7.98 14.94 3.56
CA GLN A 87 8.29 16.13 4.33
C GLN A 87 9.55 16.86 3.80
N MET A 88 10.59 16.12 3.40
CA MET A 88 11.80 16.70 2.81
C MET A 88 11.52 17.50 1.53
N ILE A 89 10.48 17.17 0.75
CA ILE A 89 10.10 17.97 -0.43
C ILE A 89 9.71 19.39 -0.05
N VAL A 90 8.98 19.55 1.05
CA VAL A 90 8.54 20.87 1.53
C VAL A 90 9.74 21.68 2.04
N GLU A 91 10.63 21.02 2.78
CA GLU A 91 11.81 21.65 3.38
C GLU A 91 12.90 22.05 2.37
N THR A 92 12.88 21.45 1.18
CA THR A 92 13.89 21.69 0.13
C THR A 92 13.40 22.63 -0.97
N ASN A 93 12.23 23.25 -0.81
CA ASN A 93 11.61 24.06 -1.86
C ASN A 93 12.49 25.23 -2.35
N ASP A 94 13.34 25.79 -1.46
CA ASP A 94 14.23 26.91 -1.77
C ASP A 94 15.50 26.50 -2.55
N ASN A 95 15.74 25.20 -2.75
CA ASN A 95 16.92 24.70 -3.46
C ASN A 95 16.56 23.56 -4.42
N ARG A 96 16.54 23.90 -5.72
CA ARG A 96 16.19 22.96 -6.80
C ARG A 96 16.96 21.64 -6.76
N LYS A 97 18.29 21.68 -6.57
CA LYS A 97 19.11 20.44 -6.53
C LYS A 97 18.74 19.55 -5.35
N ARG A 98 18.49 20.15 -4.18
CA ARG A 98 18.06 19.40 -2.99
C ARG A 98 16.65 18.85 -3.16
N ARG A 99 15.76 19.61 -3.81
CA ARG A 99 14.40 19.18 -4.13
C ARG A 99 14.38 17.98 -5.07
N ASP A 100 15.23 17.96 -6.10
CA ASP A 100 15.34 16.83 -7.02
C ASP A 100 15.79 15.56 -6.28
N SER A 101 16.81 15.67 -5.42
CA SER A 101 17.27 14.55 -4.59
C SER A 101 16.22 14.07 -3.57
N ALA A 102 15.44 14.98 -2.99
CA ALA A 102 14.33 14.64 -2.12
C ALA A 102 13.21 13.92 -2.90
N PHE A 103 12.96 14.32 -4.15
CA PHE A 103 11.99 13.68 -5.03
C PHE A 103 12.41 12.26 -5.41
N ASP A 104 13.68 12.04 -5.73
CA ASP A 104 14.22 10.70 -5.98
C ASP A 104 14.10 9.81 -4.73
N SER A 105 14.41 10.37 -3.56
CA SER A 105 14.25 9.68 -2.28
C SER A 105 12.79 9.27 -2.03
N LEU A 106 11.83 10.15 -2.33
CA LEU A 106 10.40 9.88 -2.21
C LEU A 106 9.96 8.73 -3.13
N LEU A 107 10.37 8.76 -4.40
CA LEU A 107 10.03 7.69 -5.35
C LEU A 107 10.60 6.33 -4.93
N ASN A 108 11.84 6.31 -4.43
CA ASN A 108 12.47 5.09 -3.94
C ASN A 108 11.77 4.54 -2.69
N ALA A 109 11.41 5.41 -1.74
CA ALA A 109 10.67 5.03 -0.55
C ALA A 109 9.30 4.44 -0.91
N MET A 110 8.55 5.08 -1.82
CA MET A 110 7.25 4.59 -2.28
C MET A 110 7.35 3.21 -2.94
N ARG A 111 8.35 3.01 -3.83
CA ARG A 111 8.56 1.71 -4.50
C ARG A 111 8.88 0.61 -3.50
N LYS A 112 9.79 0.87 -2.57
CA LYS A 112 10.15 -0.07 -1.52
C LYS A 112 8.93 -0.43 -0.67
N ASP A 113 8.17 0.57 -0.23
CA ASP A 113 7.02 0.35 0.64
C ASP A 113 5.83 -0.37 -0.03
N LEU A 114 5.70 -0.28 -1.35
CA LEU A 114 4.75 -1.07 -2.13
C LEU A 114 5.19 -2.53 -2.31
N ASN A 115 6.50 -2.80 -2.26
CA ASN A 115 7.06 -4.15 -2.40
C ASN A 115 7.15 -4.89 -1.05
N ASP A 116 7.20 -4.17 0.08
CA ASP A 116 7.38 -4.72 1.44
C ASP A 116 6.05 -5.14 2.12
N LEU A 117 5.05 -5.63 1.36
CA LEU A 117 3.69 -5.93 1.84
C LEU A 117 3.41 -7.41 2.18
#